data_AF-A0A3N5KHL2-F1
#
_entry.id   AF-A0A3N5KHL2-F1
#
_cell.length_a   1.000
_cell.length_b   1.000
_cell.length_c   1.000
_cell.angle_alpha   90.00
_cell.angle_beta   90.00
_cell.angle_gamma   90.00
#
_symmetry.space_group_name_H-M   'P 1'
#
loop_
_entity.id
_entity.type
_entity.pdbx_description
1 polymer ?
#
loop_
_entity_poly.entity_id
_entity_poly.type
_entity_poly.pdbx_seq_one_letter_code
_entity_poly.pdbx_strand_id
1 'polypeptide(L)'
;MSGMRMESTRVAFLETLTALMEADPKTVVVFADSVKVFRATPEFLQRFRRQVFDVGIAEQNLVATAAGLATCGLTVFVATYAGFITMRACEQVRTFVAYPGLDVKFIGANAGIFGGEREGVTHQFFEDLAIVRSIPGVTVVVPADAAEVRQATRAIASAKGPAYLRIGSGRDPVVVDPPRAFELGKIRVLEDHGRDFVIFANGFLVQRSLEGAELLRSQGLHGRVVEVHTLRPLDA
;
A
#
# COMPACT_ATOMS: atom_id res chain seq x y z
N MET A 1 -1.99 14.61 26.22
CA MET A 1 -1.97 13.79 24.99
C MET A 1 -0.58 13.23 24.85
N SER A 2 -0.38 11.94 25.14
CA SER A 2 0.89 11.26 24.89
C SER A 2 1.24 11.44 23.40
N GLY A 3 2.50 11.78 23.08
CA GLY A 3 2.91 12.03 21.70
C GLY A 3 2.63 10.80 20.84
N MET A 4 1.83 10.98 19.78
CA MET A 4 1.52 9.93 18.82
C MET A 4 2.83 9.45 18.19
N ARG A 5 3.16 8.16 18.37
CA ARG A 5 4.36 7.57 17.76
C ARG A 5 4.14 7.52 16.26
N MET A 6 5.12 8.04 15.50
CA MET A 6 5.07 8.08 14.04
C MET A 6 6.13 7.14 13.46
N GLU A 7 5.78 6.41 12.42
CA GLU A 7 6.74 5.59 11.67
C GLU A 7 6.46 5.70 10.16
N SER A 8 7.52 5.69 9.35
CA SER A 8 7.38 5.89 7.91
C SER A 8 6.96 4.59 7.21
N THR A 9 5.75 4.58 6.65
CA THR A 9 5.25 3.50 5.79
C THR A 9 6.13 3.26 4.56
N ARG A 10 6.77 4.31 4.02
CA ARG A 10 7.71 4.20 2.89
C ARG A 10 8.98 3.43 3.25
N VAL A 11 9.54 3.72 4.43
CA VAL A 11 10.72 3.03 4.95
C VAL A 11 10.37 1.58 5.27
N ALA A 12 9.23 1.35 5.92
CA ALA A 12 8.75 0.01 6.23
C ALA A 12 8.56 -0.86 4.96
N PHE A 13 8.01 -0.28 3.90
CA PHE A 13 7.93 -0.93 2.59
C PHE A 13 9.33 -1.25 2.04
N LEU A 14 10.22 -0.25 1.96
CA LEU A 14 11.54 -0.44 1.36
C LEU A 14 12.40 -1.47 2.12
N GLU A 15 12.39 -1.44 3.45
CA GLU A 15 13.10 -2.42 4.28
C GLU A 15 12.57 -3.84 4.04
N THR A 16 11.25 -3.98 3.89
CA THR A 16 10.63 -5.28 3.60
C THR A 16 10.96 -5.75 2.19
N LEU A 17 10.87 -4.87 1.19
CA LEU A 17 11.27 -5.15 -0.19
C LEU A 17 12.75 -5.54 -0.27
N THR A 18 13.62 -4.85 0.46
CA THR A 18 15.05 -5.17 0.53
C THR A 18 15.26 -6.60 1.00
N ALA A 19 14.63 -7.02 2.09
CA ALA A 19 14.72 -8.40 2.57
C ALA A 19 14.19 -9.42 1.56
N LEU A 20 13.12 -9.09 0.83
CA LEU A 20 12.58 -9.96 -0.24
C LEU A 20 13.56 -10.08 -1.42
N MET A 21 14.17 -8.97 -1.83
CA MET A 21 15.16 -8.94 -2.92
C MET A 21 16.47 -9.63 -2.57
N GLU A 22 16.88 -9.63 -1.30
CA GLU A 22 18.01 -10.41 -0.79
C GLU A 22 17.73 -11.91 -0.83
N ALA A 23 16.51 -12.31 -0.49
CA ALA A 23 16.10 -13.71 -0.42
C ALA A 23 15.85 -14.32 -1.81
N ASP A 24 15.37 -13.53 -2.78
CA ASP A 24 15.05 -14.00 -4.13
C ASP A 24 15.55 -13.03 -5.22
N PRO A 25 16.54 -13.44 -6.04
CA PRO A 25 17.04 -12.61 -7.15
C PRO A 25 16.00 -12.39 -8.26
N LYS A 26 14.89 -13.13 -8.27
CA LYS A 26 13.75 -12.89 -9.20
C LYS A 26 12.81 -11.80 -8.73
N THR A 27 12.96 -11.32 -7.50
CA THR A 27 12.21 -10.15 -7.02
C THR A 27 12.91 -8.88 -7.50
N VAL A 28 12.20 -8.08 -8.30
CA VAL A 28 12.72 -6.85 -8.89
C VAL A 28 11.79 -5.68 -8.60
N VAL A 29 12.31 -4.45 -8.69
CA VAL A 29 11.53 -3.22 -8.54
C VAL A 29 11.78 -2.28 -9.72
N VAL A 30 10.69 -1.70 -10.22
CA VAL A 30 10.71 -0.66 -11.25
C VAL A 30 10.22 0.64 -10.63
N PHE A 31 11.00 1.70 -10.78
CA PHE A 31 10.69 3.07 -10.40
C PHE A 31 10.47 3.95 -11.64
N ALA A 32 9.80 5.07 -11.44
CA ALA A 32 9.70 6.16 -12.42
C ALA A 32 10.14 7.47 -11.75
N ASP A 33 11.46 7.71 -11.70
CA ASP A 33 12.09 8.82 -10.95
C ASP A 33 11.54 9.01 -9.52
N SER A 34 11.20 7.89 -8.88
CA SER A 34 10.48 7.82 -7.60
C SER A 34 11.31 7.18 -6.49
N VAL A 35 12.57 6.82 -6.76
CA VAL A 35 13.50 6.21 -5.80
C VAL A 35 13.54 6.99 -4.46
N LYS A 36 13.63 8.33 -4.53
CA LYS A 36 13.68 9.20 -3.34
C LYS A 36 12.37 9.24 -2.56
N VAL A 37 11.24 9.02 -3.24
CA VAL A 37 9.91 8.93 -2.61
C VAL A 37 9.88 7.77 -1.65
N PHE A 38 10.48 6.63 -2.03
CA PHE A 38 10.55 5.42 -1.23
C PHE A 38 11.77 5.35 -0.31
N ARG A 39 12.57 6.43 -0.20
CA ARG A 39 13.79 6.49 0.63
C ARG A 39 14.88 5.50 0.22
N ALA A 40 14.87 5.04 -1.04
CA ALA A 40 15.95 4.19 -1.54
C ALA A 40 17.25 4.98 -1.65
N THR A 41 18.30 4.47 -1.01
CA THR A 41 19.61 5.12 -0.90
C THR A 41 20.53 4.75 -2.06
N PRO A 42 21.62 5.50 -2.31
CA PRO A 42 22.62 5.11 -3.29
C PRO A 42 23.19 3.71 -3.06
N GLU A 43 23.38 3.30 -1.81
CA GLU A 43 23.86 1.97 -1.43
C GLU A 43 22.86 0.88 -1.82
N PHE A 44 21.56 1.12 -1.61
CA PHE A 44 20.49 0.22 -2.08
C PHE A 44 20.56 0.05 -3.61
N LEU A 45 20.65 1.17 -4.36
CA LEU A 45 20.73 1.13 -5.82
C LEU A 45 21.98 0.39 -6.32
N GLN A 46 23.13 0.62 -5.70
CA GLN A 46 24.38 -0.04 -6.05
C GLN A 46 24.32 -1.54 -5.78
N ARG A 47 23.78 -1.92 -4.61
CA ARG A 47 23.64 -3.30 -4.17
C ARG A 47 22.70 -4.09 -5.08
N PHE A 48 21.55 -3.52 -5.43
CA PHE A 48 20.52 -4.17 -6.23
C PHE A 48 20.49 -3.71 -7.70
N ARG A 49 21.62 -3.26 -8.26
CA ARG A 49 21.70 -2.72 -9.64
C ARG A 49 21.18 -3.65 -10.76
N ARG A 50 21.02 -4.94 -10.47
CA ARG A 50 20.46 -5.95 -11.38
C ARG A 50 18.97 -6.22 -11.19
N GLN A 51 18.41 -5.77 -10.07
CA GLN A 51 17.02 -5.96 -9.66
C GLN A 51 16.25 -4.62 -9.59
N VAL A 52 16.94 -3.48 -9.69
CA VAL A 52 16.34 -2.14 -9.72
C VAL A 52 16.39 -1.61 -11.14
N PHE A 53 15.23 -1.16 -11.63
CA PHE A 53 15.05 -0.49 -12.90
C PHE A 53 14.44 0.89 -12.64
N ASP A 54 14.98 1.95 -13.24
CA ASP A 54 14.36 3.27 -13.21
C ASP A 54 14.14 3.72 -14.65
N VAL A 55 12.88 3.98 -15.00
CA VAL A 55 12.48 4.36 -16.36
C VAL A 55 12.34 5.88 -16.53
N GLY A 56 12.76 6.67 -15.53
CA GLY A 56 12.52 8.11 -15.49
C GLY A 56 11.04 8.45 -15.34
N ILE A 57 10.66 9.69 -15.64
CA ILE A 57 9.27 10.15 -15.51
C ILE A 57 8.43 9.63 -16.70
N ALA A 58 8.04 8.35 -16.64
CA ALA A 58 7.31 7.68 -17.70
C ALA A 58 6.43 6.52 -17.17
N GLU A 59 5.34 6.81 -16.47
CA GLU A 59 4.58 5.77 -15.73
C GLU A 59 3.84 4.77 -16.63
N GLN A 60 3.51 5.14 -17.86
CA GLN A 60 3.01 4.18 -18.84
C GLN A 60 4.10 3.15 -19.19
N ASN A 61 5.34 3.61 -19.41
CA ASN A 61 6.50 2.76 -19.65
C ASN A 61 6.90 1.96 -18.39
N LEU A 62 6.71 2.51 -17.20
CA LEU A 62 6.91 1.84 -15.92
C LEU A 62 6.08 0.56 -15.85
N VAL A 63 4.78 0.66 -16.14
CA VAL A 63 3.87 -0.49 -16.10
C VAL A 63 4.11 -1.44 -17.27
N ALA A 64 4.41 -0.94 -18.47
CA ALA A 64 4.75 -1.78 -19.61
C ALA A 64 6.05 -2.59 -19.39
N THR A 65 7.06 -1.95 -18.81
CA THR A 65 8.33 -2.62 -18.42
C THR A 65 8.05 -3.69 -17.37
N ALA A 66 7.25 -3.37 -16.35
CA ALA A 66 6.88 -4.33 -15.32
C ALA A 66 6.11 -5.53 -15.87
N ALA A 67 5.17 -5.31 -16.80
CA ALA A 67 4.46 -6.38 -17.49
C ALA A 67 5.44 -7.30 -18.24
N GLY A 68 6.35 -6.73 -19.04
CA GLY A 68 7.37 -7.50 -19.76
C GLY A 68 8.26 -8.34 -18.83
N LEU A 69 8.77 -7.73 -17.75
CA LEU A 69 9.56 -8.43 -16.73
C LEU A 69 8.78 -9.57 -16.07
N ALA A 70 7.50 -9.37 -15.77
CA ALA A 70 6.65 -10.40 -15.18
C ALA A 70 6.41 -11.58 -16.13
N THR A 71 6.32 -11.35 -17.45
CA THR A 71 6.23 -12.46 -18.43
C THR A 71 7.48 -13.34 -18.47
N CYS A 72 8.62 -12.83 -18.00
CA CYS A 72 9.87 -13.58 -17.85
C CYS A 72 9.94 -14.37 -16.52
N GLY A 73 8.85 -14.46 -15.75
CA GLY A 73 8.78 -15.20 -14.50
C GLY A 73 9.40 -14.47 -13.30
N LEU A 74 9.53 -13.13 -13.38
CA LEU A 74 9.96 -12.28 -12.26
C LEU A 74 8.76 -11.84 -11.42
N THR A 75 8.98 -11.67 -10.11
CA THR A 75 8.03 -10.98 -9.23
C THR A 75 8.37 -9.50 -9.25
N VAL A 76 7.48 -8.68 -9.80
CA VAL A 76 7.82 -7.27 -10.09
C VAL A 76 7.08 -6.33 -9.15
N PHE A 77 7.81 -5.53 -8.40
CA PHE A 77 7.27 -4.38 -7.67
C PHE A 77 7.32 -3.13 -8.55
N VAL A 78 6.22 -2.40 -8.64
CA VAL A 78 6.13 -1.08 -9.27
C VAL A 78 5.90 -0.06 -8.18
N ALA A 79 6.83 0.88 -8.01
CA ALA A 79 6.81 1.81 -6.89
C ALA A 79 6.84 3.27 -7.41
N THR A 80 5.71 3.97 -7.29
CA THR A 80 5.59 5.41 -7.55
C THR A 80 4.38 5.99 -6.78
N TYR A 81 3.99 7.23 -7.06
CA TYR A 81 2.82 7.85 -6.45
C TYR A 81 1.51 7.16 -6.88
N ALA A 82 0.55 7.09 -5.95
CA ALA A 82 -0.72 6.39 -6.16
C ALA A 82 -1.45 6.84 -7.44
N GLY A 83 -1.65 8.14 -7.64
CA GLY A 83 -2.34 8.66 -8.83
C GLY A 83 -1.57 8.46 -10.13
N PHE A 84 -0.24 8.32 -10.08
CA PHE A 84 0.52 8.08 -11.30
C PHE A 84 0.39 6.63 -11.78
N ILE A 85 0.19 5.69 -10.85
CA ILE A 85 -0.21 4.31 -11.17
C ILE A 85 -1.67 4.30 -11.67
N THR A 86 -2.59 4.89 -10.90
CA THR A 86 -4.03 4.69 -11.12
C THR A 86 -4.65 5.61 -12.15
N MET A 87 -4.11 6.80 -12.40
CA MET A 87 -4.63 7.73 -13.41
C MET A 87 -3.75 7.73 -14.66
N ARG A 88 -2.45 7.98 -14.51
CA ARG A 88 -1.54 8.15 -15.66
C ARG A 88 -1.24 6.84 -16.39
N ALA A 89 -1.06 5.74 -15.66
CA ALA A 89 -0.79 4.41 -16.21
C ALA A 89 -1.99 3.45 -16.18
N CYS A 90 -3.21 3.97 -15.96
CA CYS A 90 -4.42 3.18 -15.71
C CYS A 90 -4.69 2.09 -16.75
N GLU A 91 -4.58 2.46 -18.03
CA GLU A 91 -4.81 1.54 -19.14
C GLU A 91 -3.78 0.41 -19.15
N GLN A 92 -2.50 0.71 -18.89
CA GLN A 92 -1.45 -0.31 -18.83
C GLN A 92 -1.63 -1.23 -17.62
N VAL A 93 -2.06 -0.70 -16.46
CA VAL A 93 -2.40 -1.51 -15.27
C VAL A 93 -3.52 -2.50 -15.62
N ARG A 94 -4.57 -2.02 -16.30
CA ARG A 94 -5.71 -2.85 -16.70
C ARG A 94 -5.33 -3.88 -17.76
N THR A 95 -4.77 -3.43 -18.87
CA THR A 95 -4.64 -4.24 -20.09
C THR A 95 -3.38 -5.09 -20.09
N PHE A 96 -2.24 -4.56 -19.62
CA PHE A 96 -0.96 -5.27 -19.72
C PHE A 96 -0.68 -6.12 -18.50
N VAL A 97 -1.30 -5.82 -17.36
CA VAL A 97 -1.04 -6.55 -16.11
C VAL A 97 -2.27 -7.29 -15.61
N ALA A 98 -3.37 -6.60 -15.37
CA ALA A 98 -4.51 -7.20 -14.69
C ALA A 98 -5.26 -8.20 -15.57
N TYR A 99 -5.53 -7.86 -16.83
CA TYR A 99 -6.19 -8.74 -17.79
C TYR A 99 -5.45 -10.07 -18.01
N PRO A 100 -4.11 -10.09 -18.26
CA PRO A 100 -3.35 -11.33 -18.34
C PRO A 100 -3.03 -11.98 -16.98
N GLY A 101 -3.35 -11.34 -15.85
CA GLY A 101 -3.09 -11.89 -14.50
C GLY A 101 -1.62 -11.94 -14.11
N LEU A 102 -0.79 -11.00 -14.60
CA LEU A 102 0.65 -10.99 -14.33
C LEU A 102 0.99 -10.68 -12.86
N ASP A 103 2.12 -11.23 -12.40
CA ASP A 103 2.58 -11.17 -11.01
C ASP A 103 3.28 -9.82 -10.69
N VAL A 104 2.52 -8.73 -10.78
CA VAL A 104 2.99 -7.35 -10.56
C VAL A 104 2.35 -6.73 -9.31
N LYS A 105 3.18 -6.17 -8.43
CA LYS A 105 2.78 -5.55 -7.16
C LYS A 105 2.95 -4.04 -7.26
N PHE A 106 1.85 -3.33 -7.40
CA PHE A 106 1.80 -1.87 -7.47
C PHE A 106 1.80 -1.27 -6.06
N ILE A 107 2.72 -0.35 -5.80
CA ILE A 107 2.89 0.30 -4.51
C ILE A 107 2.64 1.79 -4.70
N GLY A 108 1.45 2.23 -4.30
CA GLY A 108 1.00 3.61 -4.46
C GLY A 108 1.32 4.44 -3.22
N ALA A 109 2.33 5.32 -3.32
CA ALA A 109 2.69 6.25 -2.25
C ALA A 109 1.87 7.55 -2.27
N ASN A 110 1.90 8.28 -1.14
CA ASN A 110 1.20 9.55 -0.93
C ASN A 110 -0.31 9.44 -1.21
N ALA A 111 -0.93 8.32 -0.85
CA ALA A 111 -2.35 8.20 -1.07
C ALA A 111 -3.16 9.08 -0.10
N GLY A 112 -4.33 9.54 -0.55
CA GLY A 112 -5.26 10.38 0.19
C GLY A 112 -4.89 11.86 0.22
N ILE A 113 -5.76 12.63 0.88
CA ILE A 113 -5.63 14.09 0.98
C ILE A 113 -4.36 14.49 1.75
N PHE A 114 -4.02 13.77 2.83
CA PHE A 114 -2.82 14.03 3.63
C PHE A 114 -1.52 13.73 2.88
N GLY A 115 -1.57 12.88 1.85
CA GLY A 115 -0.43 12.52 1.02
C GLY A 115 0.09 13.68 0.18
N GLY A 116 -0.78 14.60 -0.25
CA GLY A 116 -0.45 15.75 -1.10
C GLY A 116 -0.52 17.09 -0.39
N GLU A 117 -0.37 17.13 0.94
CA GLU A 117 -0.46 18.38 1.73
C GLU A 117 0.53 19.46 1.25
N ARG A 118 1.74 19.07 0.83
CA ARG A 118 2.79 20.00 0.39
C ARG A 118 2.71 20.31 -1.10
N GLU A 119 2.31 19.33 -1.89
CA GLU A 119 2.32 19.37 -3.35
C GLU A 119 0.98 19.88 -3.94
N GLY A 120 -0.09 19.86 -3.14
CA GLY A 120 -1.42 20.33 -3.50
C GLY A 120 -2.25 19.28 -4.23
N VAL A 121 -3.36 19.75 -4.82
CA VAL A 121 -4.43 18.91 -5.40
C VAL A 121 -3.95 17.93 -6.47
N THR A 122 -2.84 18.22 -7.15
CA THR A 122 -2.26 17.35 -8.18
C THR A 122 -1.63 16.08 -7.61
N HIS A 123 -1.42 16.02 -6.28
CA HIS A 123 -0.83 14.90 -5.56
C HIS A 123 -1.73 14.39 -4.41
N GLN A 124 -2.99 14.84 -4.37
CA GLN A 124 -4.00 14.33 -3.45
C GLN A 124 -4.79 13.25 -4.18
N PHE A 125 -4.47 11.98 -3.91
CA PHE A 125 -5.08 10.85 -4.62
C PHE A 125 -6.14 10.18 -3.75
N PHE A 126 -7.41 10.51 -3.99
CA PHE A 126 -8.55 9.95 -3.24
C PHE A 126 -9.46 9.06 -4.11
N GLU A 127 -9.23 9.08 -5.42
CA GLU A 127 -9.87 8.29 -6.47
C GLU A 127 -9.17 6.94 -6.73
N ASP A 128 -7.94 6.78 -6.23
CA ASP A 128 -7.05 5.64 -6.49
C ASP A 128 -7.71 4.29 -6.17
N LEU A 129 -8.38 4.20 -5.01
CA LEU A 129 -9.09 3.00 -4.59
C LEU A 129 -10.29 2.67 -5.47
N ALA A 130 -11.05 3.68 -5.91
CA ALA A 130 -12.19 3.47 -6.79
C ALA A 130 -11.74 2.94 -8.16
N ILE A 131 -10.68 3.54 -8.71
CA ILE A 131 -10.11 3.15 -9.99
C ILE A 131 -9.59 1.71 -9.93
N VAL A 132 -8.70 1.39 -8.97
CA VAL A 132 -8.08 0.06 -8.93
C VAL A 132 -9.08 -1.05 -8.62
N ARG A 133 -10.09 -0.79 -7.77
CA ARG A 133 -11.15 -1.76 -7.49
C ARG A 133 -12.03 -2.06 -8.69
N SER A 134 -12.14 -1.13 -9.65
CA SER A 134 -12.88 -1.34 -10.89
C SER A 134 -12.16 -2.29 -11.86
N ILE A 135 -10.86 -2.52 -11.69
CA ILE A 135 -10.05 -3.40 -12.55
C ILE A 135 -10.11 -4.84 -12.02
N PRO A 136 -10.67 -5.82 -12.77
CA PRO A 136 -10.75 -7.21 -12.32
C PRO A 136 -9.39 -7.85 -12.00
N GLY A 137 -9.36 -8.84 -11.09
CA GLY A 137 -8.17 -9.62 -10.74
C GLY A 137 -7.19 -8.95 -9.77
N VAL A 138 -7.28 -7.63 -9.55
CA VAL A 138 -6.33 -6.92 -8.68
C VAL A 138 -6.69 -7.07 -7.20
N THR A 139 -5.77 -7.60 -6.41
CA THR A 139 -5.85 -7.59 -4.94
C THR A 139 -5.60 -6.17 -4.43
N VAL A 140 -6.41 -5.65 -3.52
CA VAL A 140 -6.33 -4.26 -3.04
C VAL A 140 -6.15 -4.24 -1.53
N VAL A 141 -5.00 -3.72 -1.08
CA VAL A 141 -4.58 -3.70 0.32
C VAL A 141 -4.26 -2.27 0.75
N VAL A 142 -4.78 -1.87 1.92
CA VAL A 142 -4.72 -0.53 2.48
C VAL A 142 -4.31 -0.62 3.96
N PRO A 143 -3.03 -0.91 4.24
CA PRO A 143 -2.50 -1.04 5.60
C PRO A 143 -2.56 0.29 6.36
N ALA A 144 -2.82 0.22 7.66
CA ALA A 144 -2.99 1.36 8.54
C ALA A 144 -1.69 2.06 8.92
N ASP A 145 -0.63 1.29 9.16
CA ASP A 145 0.66 1.80 9.64
C ASP A 145 1.87 1.06 9.06
N ALA A 146 3.07 1.46 9.53
CA ALA A 146 4.33 0.88 9.12
C ALA A 146 4.44 -0.63 9.41
N ALA A 147 3.97 -1.09 10.57
CA ALA A 147 4.05 -2.50 10.94
C ALA A 147 3.17 -3.36 10.02
N GLU A 148 1.98 -2.87 9.71
CA GLU A 148 1.09 -3.54 8.77
C GLU A 148 1.61 -3.48 7.32
N VAL A 149 2.24 -2.39 6.89
CA VAL A 149 2.91 -2.32 5.58
C VAL A 149 3.94 -3.43 5.42
N ARG A 150 4.72 -3.76 6.46
CA ARG A 150 5.68 -4.88 6.42
C ARG A 150 4.97 -6.20 6.19
N GLN A 151 3.90 -6.46 6.92
CA GLN A 151 3.13 -7.70 6.81
C GLN A 151 2.42 -7.80 5.45
N ALA A 152 1.74 -6.73 5.03
CA ALA A 152 1.04 -6.63 3.75
C ALA A 152 1.99 -6.79 2.56
N THR A 153 3.20 -6.20 2.61
CA THR A 153 4.22 -6.35 1.56
C THR A 153 4.63 -7.82 1.39
N ARG A 154 4.85 -8.54 2.49
CA ARG A 154 5.17 -9.99 2.43
C ARG A 154 3.99 -10.82 1.93
N ALA A 155 2.77 -10.47 2.35
CA ALA A 155 1.57 -11.16 1.93
C ALA A 155 1.33 -11.02 0.42
N ILE A 156 1.43 -9.80 -0.13
CA ILE A 156 1.25 -9.59 -1.58
C ILE A 156 2.41 -10.16 -2.41
N ALA A 157 3.63 -10.21 -1.85
CA ALA A 157 4.77 -10.86 -2.51
C ALA A 157 4.56 -12.37 -2.68
N SER A 158 3.90 -13.00 -1.70
CA SER A 158 3.61 -14.43 -1.69
C SER A 158 2.35 -14.78 -2.49
N ALA A 159 1.38 -13.86 -2.55
CA ALA A 159 0.17 -14.02 -3.35
C ALA A 159 0.48 -13.95 -4.85
N LYS A 160 -0.19 -14.77 -5.66
CA LYS A 160 -0.05 -14.75 -7.12
C LYS A 160 -0.94 -13.68 -7.76
N GLY A 161 -0.45 -13.13 -8.86
CA GLY A 161 -1.20 -12.17 -9.68
C GLY A 161 -1.10 -10.73 -9.18
N PRO A 162 -1.86 -9.82 -9.78
CA PRO A 162 -1.69 -8.39 -9.55
C PRO A 162 -2.17 -7.96 -8.17
N ALA A 163 -1.40 -7.09 -7.51
CA ALA A 163 -1.77 -6.50 -6.24
C ALA A 163 -1.51 -4.99 -6.22
N TYR A 164 -2.31 -4.24 -5.49
CA TYR A 164 -2.14 -2.83 -5.20
C TYR A 164 -2.06 -2.62 -3.70
N LEU A 165 -0.93 -2.08 -3.24
CA LEU A 165 -0.68 -1.69 -1.87
C LEU A 165 -0.70 -0.15 -1.78
N ARG A 166 -1.71 0.38 -1.10
CA ARG A 166 -1.88 1.81 -0.87
C ARG A 166 -1.15 2.21 0.40
N ILE A 167 -0.10 3.02 0.29
CA ILE A 167 0.67 3.49 1.45
C ILE A 167 0.54 5.01 1.63
N GLY A 168 0.78 5.44 2.87
CA GLY A 168 0.60 6.82 3.30
C GLY A 168 1.71 7.78 2.89
N SER A 169 1.80 8.87 3.64
CA SER A 169 2.72 9.98 3.34
C SER A 169 4.14 9.73 3.86
N GLY A 170 4.37 8.67 4.65
CA GLY A 170 5.63 8.44 5.37
C GLY A 170 5.72 9.18 6.71
N ARG A 171 4.62 9.81 7.14
CA ARG A 171 4.42 10.45 8.44
C ARG A 171 3.11 9.91 9.01
N ASP A 172 3.03 8.59 9.14
CA ASP A 172 1.81 7.89 9.48
C ASP A 172 1.88 7.45 10.96
N PRO A 173 0.76 7.50 11.71
CA PRO A 173 0.74 7.07 13.09
C PRO A 173 0.94 5.56 13.20
N VAL A 174 1.59 5.14 14.29
CA VAL A 174 1.56 3.73 14.70
C VAL A 174 0.20 3.49 15.36
N VAL A 175 -0.58 2.56 14.81
CA VAL A 175 -1.98 2.34 15.21
C VAL A 175 -2.09 1.24 16.26
N VAL A 176 -1.37 0.12 16.06
CA VAL A 176 -1.44 -1.03 16.96
C VAL A 176 -0.05 -1.47 17.37
N ASP A 177 0.27 -1.33 18.66
CA ASP A 177 1.54 -1.73 19.27
C ASP A 177 1.27 -2.60 20.52
N PRO A 178 1.67 -3.88 20.56
CA PRO A 178 2.41 -4.62 19.53
C PRO A 178 1.56 -4.90 18.27
N PRO A 179 2.19 -5.07 17.09
CA PRO A 179 1.49 -5.36 15.85
C PRO A 179 0.65 -6.64 15.95
N ARG A 180 -0.59 -6.59 15.46
CA ARG A 180 -1.46 -7.77 15.33
C ARG A 180 -1.14 -8.55 14.07
N ALA A 181 -1.47 -9.84 14.08
CA ALA A 181 -1.35 -10.70 12.90
C ALA A 181 -2.15 -10.14 11.72
N PHE A 182 -1.62 -10.32 10.52
CA PHE A 182 -2.21 -9.91 9.26
C PHE A 182 -2.50 -11.13 8.39
N GLU A 183 -3.72 -11.24 7.89
CA GLU A 183 -4.13 -12.27 6.94
C GLU A 183 -4.81 -11.62 5.74
N LEU A 184 -4.27 -11.81 4.55
CA LEU A 184 -4.81 -11.21 3.34
C LEU A 184 -6.26 -11.65 3.11
N GLY A 185 -7.19 -10.69 2.99
CA GLY A 185 -8.61 -10.97 2.78
C GLY A 185 -9.44 -11.14 4.04
N LYS A 186 -8.86 -10.96 5.24
CA LYS A 186 -9.57 -10.96 6.52
C LYS A 186 -9.69 -9.57 7.12
N ILE A 187 -10.84 -9.29 7.75
CA ILE A 187 -11.01 -8.06 8.55
C ILE A 187 -10.52 -8.28 9.98
N ARG A 188 -10.16 -7.19 10.69
CA ARG A 188 -9.71 -7.26 12.09
C ARG A 188 -10.58 -6.41 12.99
N VAL A 189 -11.12 -6.99 14.05
CA VAL A 189 -11.77 -6.21 15.12
C VAL A 189 -10.66 -5.63 15.99
N LEU A 190 -10.53 -4.31 16.00
CA LEU A 190 -9.50 -3.61 16.78
C LEU A 190 -9.99 -3.37 18.21
N GLU A 191 -11.23 -2.91 18.34
CA GLU A 191 -11.94 -2.67 19.61
C GLU A 191 -13.35 -3.24 19.53
N ASP A 192 -13.82 -3.80 20.65
CA ASP A 192 -15.19 -4.28 20.82
C ASP A 192 -15.70 -3.94 22.22
N HIS A 193 -16.58 -2.95 22.28
CA HIS A 193 -17.16 -2.46 23.52
C HIS A 193 -18.69 -2.54 23.55
N GLY A 194 -19.33 -2.97 22.46
CA GLY A 194 -20.79 -2.99 22.36
C GLY A 194 -21.30 -3.10 20.92
N ARG A 195 -22.61 -2.86 20.74
CA ARG A 195 -23.32 -3.10 19.48
C ARG A 195 -24.13 -1.90 18.98
N ASP A 196 -23.98 -0.72 19.58
CA ASP A 196 -24.71 0.48 19.17
C ASP A 196 -24.27 0.95 17.78
N PHE A 197 -23.00 0.75 17.43
CA PHE A 197 -22.45 1.07 16.12
C PHE A 197 -21.26 0.19 15.75
N VAL A 198 -20.87 0.22 14.47
CA VAL A 198 -19.62 -0.34 13.97
C VAL A 198 -18.96 0.67 13.03
N ILE A 199 -17.68 0.98 13.26
CA ILE A 199 -16.86 1.80 12.38
C ILE A 199 -15.97 0.87 11.56
N PHE A 200 -16.18 0.85 10.24
CA PHE A 200 -15.26 0.20 9.30
C PHE A 200 -14.26 1.22 8.78
N ALA A 201 -12.97 0.96 8.97
CA ALA A 201 -11.89 1.87 8.58
C ALA A 201 -10.75 1.12 7.89
N ASN A 202 -9.94 1.83 7.12
CA ASN A 202 -8.72 1.29 6.52
C ASN A 202 -7.67 2.40 6.38
N GLY A 203 -6.41 2.00 6.22
CA GLY A 203 -5.32 2.94 6.06
C GLY A 203 -5.15 3.88 7.24
N PHE A 204 -4.58 5.04 6.96
CA PHE A 204 -4.32 6.10 7.94
C PHE A 204 -5.57 6.66 8.64
N LEU A 205 -6.78 6.26 8.25
CA LEU A 205 -8.02 6.64 8.95
C LEU A 205 -8.27 5.81 10.21
N VAL A 206 -7.66 4.62 10.33
CA VAL A 206 -7.92 3.70 11.45
C VAL A 206 -7.65 4.36 12.80
N GLN A 207 -6.53 5.08 12.95
CA GLN A 207 -6.21 5.81 14.18
C GLN A 207 -7.32 6.80 14.58
N ARG A 208 -7.81 7.58 13.62
CA ARG A 208 -8.89 8.56 13.85
C ARG A 208 -10.22 7.87 14.17
N SER A 209 -10.46 6.68 13.62
CA SER A 209 -11.63 5.89 13.93
C SER A 209 -11.62 5.37 15.37
N LEU A 210 -10.45 4.96 15.88
CA LEU A 210 -10.28 4.59 17.29
C LEU A 210 -10.52 5.80 18.22
N GLU A 211 -9.92 6.96 17.91
CA GLU A 211 -10.14 8.21 18.66
C GLU A 211 -11.62 8.63 18.66
N GLY A 212 -12.30 8.49 17.51
CA GLY A 212 -13.73 8.77 17.40
C GLY A 212 -14.60 7.80 18.20
N ALA A 213 -14.25 6.51 18.21
CA ALA A 213 -14.96 5.51 19.01
C ALA A 213 -14.81 5.78 20.52
N GLU A 214 -13.62 6.18 20.96
CA GLU A 214 -13.37 6.58 22.35
C GLU A 214 -14.18 7.82 22.75
N LEU A 215 -14.31 8.80 21.85
CA LEU A 215 -15.17 9.96 22.08
C LEU A 215 -16.64 9.57 22.22
N LEU A 216 -17.14 8.67 21.36
CA LEU A 216 -18.51 8.15 21.44
C LEU A 216 -18.74 7.37 22.74
N ARG A 217 -17.75 6.60 23.18
CA ARG A 217 -17.78 5.86 24.46
C ARG A 217 -17.90 6.80 25.65
N SER A 218 -17.25 7.96 25.61
CA SER A 218 -17.39 8.98 26.66
C SER A 218 -18.81 9.57 26.76
N GLN A 219 -19.63 9.38 25.71
CA GLN A 219 -21.03 9.81 25.63
C GLN A 219 -22.02 8.65 25.87
N GLY A 220 -21.55 7.47 26.28
CA GLY A 220 -22.38 6.30 26.57
C GLY A 220 -22.78 5.47 25.35
N LEU A 221 -22.16 5.71 24.18
CA LEU A 221 -22.36 4.89 22.98
C LEU A 221 -21.24 3.86 22.85
N HIS A 222 -21.61 2.59 22.76
CA HIS A 222 -20.69 1.47 22.80
C HIS A 222 -20.72 0.67 21.49
N GLY A 223 -19.61 0.71 20.75
CA GLY A 223 -19.52 0.07 19.44
C GLY A 223 -18.22 -0.69 19.20
N ARG A 224 -17.99 -0.99 17.93
CA ARG A 224 -16.81 -1.70 17.42
C ARG A 224 -16.02 -0.84 16.44
N VAL A 225 -14.70 -0.98 16.46
CA VAL A 225 -13.82 -0.48 15.39
C VAL A 225 -13.25 -1.69 14.65
N VAL A 226 -13.57 -1.77 13.36
CA VAL A 226 -13.18 -2.87 12.49
C VAL A 226 -12.30 -2.32 11.37
N GLU A 227 -11.12 -2.89 11.25
CA GLU A 227 -10.21 -2.58 10.18
C GLU A 227 -10.44 -3.49 8.98
N VAL A 228 -10.52 -2.86 7.81
CA VAL A 228 -10.73 -3.48 6.50
C VAL A 228 -9.49 -3.24 5.65
N HIS A 229 -8.35 -3.77 6.09
CA HIS A 229 -7.07 -3.58 5.41
C HIS A 229 -7.04 -4.24 4.02
N THR A 230 -7.85 -5.26 3.76
CA THR A 230 -8.02 -5.83 2.41
C THR A 230 -9.38 -5.43 1.87
N LEU A 231 -9.38 -4.51 0.90
CA LEU A 231 -10.61 -4.07 0.22
C LEU A 231 -11.03 -5.03 -0.89
N ARG A 232 -10.08 -5.82 -1.39
CA ARG A 232 -10.33 -6.89 -2.35
C ARG A 232 -9.27 -7.99 -2.26
N PRO A 233 -9.67 -9.27 -2.11
CA PRO A 233 -11.02 -9.71 -1.79
C PRO A 233 -11.47 -9.18 -0.42
N LEU A 234 -12.75 -8.80 -0.32
CA LEU A 234 -13.33 -8.39 0.96
C LEU A 234 -13.70 -9.66 1.75
N ASP A 235 -13.57 -9.63 3.08
CA ASP A 235 -14.05 -10.69 3.96
C ASP A 235 -15.58 -10.70 3.95
N ALA A 236 -16.18 -11.80 3.49
CA ALA A 236 -17.62 -11.93 3.22
C ALA A 236 -18.42 -12.43 4.43
#